data_AF-A0A4Y9SPD9-F1
#
_entry.id   AF-A0A4Y9SPD9-F1
#
_cell.length_a   1.000
_cell.length_b   1.000
_cell.length_c   1.000
_cell.angle_alpha   90.00
_cell.angle_beta   90.00
_cell.angle_gamma   90.00
#
_symmetry.space_group_name_H-M   'P 1'
#
loop_
_entity.id
_entity.type
_entity.pdbx_description
1 polymer ?
#
loop_
_entity_poly.entity_id
_entity_poly.type
_entity_poly.pdbx_seq_one_letter_code
_entity_poly.pdbx_strand_id
1 'polypeptide(L)'
;MVKSIVTGVAMACAVLAAQAQEQQQDTTPPQNAQLQKQEIAKGEPSRWNQADQTPAAQTRTLRKEIGAALAEARQACMKGPASDRDSCMKEAQQTYKDDMSKVPQILAENKSR
;
A
#
# COMPACT_ATOMS: atom_id res chain seq x y z
N MET A 1 49.59 -5.65 -34.84
CA MET A 1 49.32 -4.48 -33.96
C MET A 1 47.95 -3.98 -34.39
N VAL A 2 46.87 -4.01 -33.61
CA VAL A 2 46.67 -3.43 -32.28
C VAL A 2 45.79 -4.37 -31.44
N LYS A 3 46.18 -4.56 -30.19
CA LYS A 3 45.42 -5.27 -29.15
C LYS A 3 44.53 -4.26 -28.42
N SER A 4 43.25 -4.56 -28.27
CA SER A 4 42.35 -3.88 -27.34
C SER A 4 41.55 -4.98 -26.64
N ILE A 5 42.14 -5.58 -25.60
CA ILE A 5 41.89 -5.27 -24.18
C ILE A 5 40.42 -5.44 -23.82
N VAL A 6 40.14 -6.65 -23.34
CA VAL A 6 39.04 -6.96 -22.42
C VAL A 6 39.31 -6.20 -21.13
N THR A 7 38.41 -5.30 -20.75
CA THR A 7 38.34 -4.75 -19.40
C THR A 7 36.93 -5.00 -18.89
N GLY A 8 36.81 -5.95 -17.96
CA GLY A 8 35.57 -6.18 -17.23
C GLY A 8 35.28 -5.02 -16.29
N VAL A 9 33.99 -4.70 -16.13
CA VAL A 9 33.50 -3.97 -14.96
C VAL A 9 32.67 -4.96 -14.15
N ALA A 10 33.31 -5.49 -13.11
CA ALA A 10 32.64 -6.14 -12.01
C ALA A 10 32.19 -5.08 -10.99
N MET A 11 31.06 -5.36 -10.32
CA MET A 11 30.53 -4.73 -9.10
C MET A 11 30.03 -3.28 -9.18
N ALA A 12 28.70 -3.15 -9.08
CA ALA A 12 28.06 -2.12 -8.25
C ALA A 12 26.65 -2.53 -7.78
N CYS A 13 26.48 -3.74 -7.22
CA CYS A 13 25.26 -4.11 -6.47
C CYS A 13 25.25 -3.52 -5.06
N ALA A 14 25.53 -2.22 -4.90
CA ALA A 14 25.59 -1.59 -3.58
C ALA A 14 25.22 -0.09 -3.55
N VAL A 15 24.40 0.42 -4.47
CA VAL A 15 23.96 1.84 -4.45
C VAL A 15 22.44 2.03 -4.41
N LEU A 16 21.64 0.96 -4.41
CA LEU A 16 20.17 1.05 -4.36
C LEU A 16 19.57 1.17 -2.94
N ALA A 17 20.37 1.23 -1.88
CA ALA A 17 19.86 1.43 -0.51
C ALA A 17 19.84 2.89 -0.03
N ALA A 18 20.45 3.83 -0.77
CA ALA A 18 20.52 5.24 -0.37
C ALA A 18 19.47 6.16 -1.06
N GLN A 19 18.66 5.61 -1.97
CA GLN A 19 17.64 6.39 -2.70
C GLN A 19 16.21 6.18 -2.16
N ALA A 20 16.10 5.60 -0.96
CA ALA A 20 14.89 5.62 -0.14
C ALA A 20 14.86 6.83 0.81
N GLN A 21 15.63 7.89 0.52
CA GLN A 21 15.35 9.20 1.10
C GLN A 21 14.15 9.78 0.37
N GLU A 22 12.97 9.36 0.83
CA GLU A 22 11.70 10.03 0.57
C GLU A 22 11.92 11.54 0.67
N GLN A 23 11.64 12.27 -0.42
CA GLN A 23 11.37 13.70 -0.32
C GLN A 23 10.03 13.85 0.40
N GLN A 24 10.07 13.69 1.73
CA GLN A 24 8.95 13.96 2.63
C GLN A 24 8.71 15.48 2.56
N GLN A 25 7.82 15.91 1.67
CA GLN A 25 7.29 17.27 1.74
C GLN A 25 6.57 17.40 3.07
N ASP A 26 7.07 18.27 3.96
CA ASP A 26 6.41 18.56 5.23
C ASP A 26 5.11 19.32 4.95
N THR A 27 3.99 18.59 4.88
CA THR A 27 2.65 19.14 4.65
C THR A 27 2.03 19.68 5.94
N THR A 28 2.80 19.78 7.03
CA THR A 28 2.30 20.23 8.33
C THR A 28 2.06 21.73 8.31
N PRO A 29 0.82 22.20 8.59
CA PRO A 29 0.56 23.63 8.72
C PRO A 29 1.48 24.25 9.79
N PRO A 30 1.98 25.49 9.62
CA PRO A 30 2.95 26.10 10.55
C PRO A 30 2.49 26.09 12.01
N GLN A 31 1.18 26.27 12.25
CA GLN A 31 0.59 26.20 13.59
C GLN A 31 0.74 24.84 14.29
N ASN A 32 0.95 23.76 13.53
CA ASN A 32 1.06 22.39 14.04
C ASN A 32 2.50 21.88 14.11
N ALA A 33 3.48 22.62 13.58
CA ALA A 33 4.87 22.16 13.49
C ALA A 33 5.47 21.79 14.86
N GLN A 34 5.17 22.58 15.89
CA GLN A 34 5.65 22.30 17.25
C GLN A 34 4.97 21.06 17.86
N LEU A 35 3.68 20.85 17.58
CA LEU A 35 2.95 19.66 18.03
C LEU A 35 3.51 18.40 17.34
N GLN A 36 3.73 18.45 16.01
CA GLN A 36 4.29 17.33 15.27
C GLN A 36 5.66 16.91 15.81
N LYS A 37 6.56 17.86 16.11
CA LYS A 37 7.86 17.58 16.72
C LYS A 37 7.72 16.87 18.07
N GLN A 38 6.74 17.27 18.89
CA GLN A 38 6.48 16.64 20.18
C GLN A 38 5.96 15.21 20.01
N GLU A 39 5.03 14.97 19.09
CA GLU A 39 4.51 13.63 18.84
C GLU A 39 5.57 12.70 18.23
N ILE A 40 6.41 13.19 17.30
CA ILE A 40 7.55 12.43 16.78
C ILE A 40 8.52 12.06 17.91
N ALA A 41 8.81 12.99 18.83
CA ALA A 41 9.69 12.73 19.97
C ALA A 41 9.10 11.69 20.96
N LYS A 42 7.77 11.57 21.03
CA LYS A 42 7.09 10.53 21.83
C LYS A 42 7.16 9.14 21.17
N GLY A 43 7.47 9.08 19.87
CA GLY A 43 7.48 7.85 19.09
C GLY A 43 6.07 7.41 18.67
N GLU A 44 6.02 6.33 17.89
CA GLU A 44 4.74 5.82 17.40
C GLU A 44 3.92 5.16 18.52
N PRO A 45 2.59 5.37 18.55
CA PRO A 45 1.73 4.63 19.46
C PRO A 45 1.88 3.11 19.24
N SER A 46 2.07 2.34 20.31
CA SER A 46 2.22 0.87 20.20
C SER A 46 1.07 0.21 19.43
N ARG A 47 -0.14 0.79 19.53
CA ARG A 47 -1.33 0.30 18.83
C ARG A 47 -1.19 0.31 17.30
N TRP A 48 -0.42 1.23 16.71
CA TRP A 48 -0.24 1.31 15.26
C TRP A 48 0.42 0.06 14.69
N ASN A 49 1.29 -0.58 15.48
CA ASN A 49 2.03 -1.78 15.10
C ASN A 49 1.34 -3.08 15.56
N GLN A 50 0.14 -2.99 16.16
CA GLN A 50 -0.60 -4.15 16.65
C GLN A 50 -1.70 -4.55 15.66
N ALA A 51 -1.48 -5.68 14.98
CA ALA A 51 -2.50 -6.31 14.15
C ALA A 51 -3.73 -6.71 14.96
N ASP A 52 -4.89 -6.81 14.29
CA ASP A 52 -6.10 -7.33 14.89
C ASP A 52 -5.92 -8.80 15.30
N GLN A 53 -6.10 -9.10 16.59
CA GLN A 53 -5.75 -10.42 17.13
C GLN A 53 -6.90 -11.43 17.12
N THR A 54 -8.15 -10.99 16.98
CA THR A 54 -9.30 -11.90 16.98
C THR A 54 -9.80 -12.14 15.55
N PRO A 55 -10.28 -13.36 15.21
CA PRO A 55 -10.85 -13.64 13.90
C PRO A 55 -11.99 -12.67 13.53
N ALA A 56 -12.80 -12.27 14.52
CA ALA A 56 -13.89 -11.32 14.32
C ALA A 56 -13.39 -9.91 13.99
N ALA A 57 -12.29 -9.46 14.62
CA ALA A 57 -11.66 -8.18 14.30
C ALA A 57 -11.02 -8.20 12.92
N GLN A 58 -10.24 -9.25 12.61
CA GLN A 58 -9.64 -9.43 11.28
C GLN A 58 -10.70 -9.48 10.18
N THR A 59 -11.80 -10.21 10.38
CA THR A 59 -12.93 -10.25 9.42
C THR A 59 -13.52 -8.87 9.18
N ARG A 60 -13.72 -8.09 10.25
CA ARG A 60 -14.26 -6.73 10.13
C ARG A 60 -13.29 -5.81 9.39
N THR A 61 -11.99 -5.95 9.63
CA THR A 61 -10.96 -5.17 8.95
C THR A 61 -10.90 -5.52 7.46
N LEU A 62 -10.84 -6.80 7.10
CA LEU A 62 -10.89 -7.24 5.70
C LEU A 62 -12.13 -6.70 4.96
N ARG A 63 -13.30 -6.74 5.60
CA ARG A 63 -14.53 -6.19 4.98
C ARG A 63 -14.44 -4.68 4.74
N LYS A 64 -13.79 -3.93 5.62
CA LYS A 64 -13.56 -2.49 5.43
C LYS A 64 -12.59 -2.25 4.28
N GLU A 65 -11.50 -3.00 4.23
CA GLU A 65 -10.48 -2.90 3.18
C GLU A 65 -11.07 -3.23 1.80
N ILE A 66 -11.81 -4.32 1.68
CA ILE A 66 -12.52 -4.71 0.44
C ILE A 66 -13.54 -3.64 0.03
N GLY A 67 -14.27 -3.06 0.99
CA GLY A 67 -15.21 -1.96 0.74
C GLY A 67 -14.52 -0.68 0.26
N ALA A 68 -13.37 -0.34 0.86
CA ALA A 68 -12.56 0.81 0.44
C ALA A 68 -12.00 0.61 -0.97
N ALA A 69 -11.47 -0.58 -1.28
CA ALA A 69 -10.99 -0.94 -2.61
C ALA A 69 -12.09 -0.82 -3.68
N LEU A 70 -13.33 -1.25 -3.38
CA LEU A 70 -14.46 -1.03 -4.28
C LEU A 70 -14.75 0.46 -4.49
N ALA A 71 -14.73 1.27 -3.43
CA ALA A 71 -14.98 2.70 -3.55
C ALA A 71 -13.91 3.39 -4.41
N GLU A 72 -12.64 3.06 -4.20
CA GLU A 72 -11.51 3.54 -5.01
C GLU A 72 -11.64 3.11 -6.47
N ALA A 73 -11.95 1.83 -6.72
CA ALA A 73 -12.16 1.31 -8.07
C ALA A 73 -13.30 2.03 -8.80
N ARG A 74 -14.43 2.28 -8.12
CA ARG A 74 -15.54 3.05 -8.70
C ARG A 74 -15.14 4.49 -9.01
N GLN A 75 -14.39 5.15 -8.12
CA GLN A 75 -13.89 6.50 -8.38
C GLN A 75 -12.94 6.51 -9.59
N ALA A 76 -12.09 5.49 -9.74
CA ALA A 76 -11.25 5.33 -10.92
C ALA A 76 -12.09 5.13 -12.20
N CYS A 77 -13.12 4.28 -12.17
CA CYS A 77 -14.04 4.10 -13.30
C CYS A 77 -14.73 5.40 -13.73
N MET A 78 -15.08 6.28 -12.79
CA MET A 78 -15.68 7.58 -13.12
C MET A 78 -14.70 8.53 -13.82
N LYS A 79 -13.41 8.44 -13.49
CA LYS A 79 -12.34 9.24 -14.10
C LYS A 79 -11.89 8.70 -15.47
N GLY A 80 -12.24 7.44 -15.79
CA GLY A 80 -11.91 6.80 -17.07
C GLY A 80 -12.81 7.20 -18.25
N PRO A 81 -12.55 6.64 -19.45
CA PRO A 81 -13.35 6.89 -20.65
C PRO A 81 -14.83 6.55 -20.45
N ALA A 82 -15.72 7.38 -20.99
CA ALA A 82 -17.16 7.15 -20.86
C ALA A 82 -17.62 5.85 -21.55
N SER A 83 -16.97 5.45 -22.64
CA SER A 83 -17.26 4.20 -23.36
C SER A 83 -17.05 2.94 -22.52
N ASP A 84 -16.11 3.01 -21.57
CA ASP A 84 -15.65 1.85 -20.80
C ASP A 84 -16.19 1.87 -19.37
N ARG A 85 -16.93 2.92 -19.01
CA ARG A 85 -17.39 3.17 -17.65
C ARG A 85 -18.29 2.04 -17.14
N ASP A 86 -19.23 1.59 -17.96
CA ASP A 86 -20.20 0.57 -17.55
C ASP A 86 -19.55 -0.79 -17.36
N SER A 87 -18.59 -1.18 -18.22
CA SER A 87 -17.83 -2.41 -18.04
C SER A 87 -16.92 -2.31 -16.81
N CYS A 88 -16.22 -1.20 -16.63
CA CYS A 88 -15.38 -0.96 -15.45
C CYS A 88 -16.18 -1.06 -14.14
N MET A 89 -17.37 -0.47 -14.08
CA MET A 89 -18.22 -0.54 -12.88
C MET A 89 -18.69 -1.97 -12.59
N LYS A 90 -18.98 -2.77 -13.63
CA LYS A 90 -19.33 -4.19 -13.48
C LYS A 90 -18.14 -5.01 -12.98
N GLU A 91 -16.96 -4.78 -13.53
CA GLU A 91 -15.72 -5.44 -13.10
C GLU A 91 -15.39 -5.11 -11.65
N ALA A 92 -15.41 -3.83 -11.26
CA ALA A 92 -15.20 -3.42 -9.87
C ALA A 92 -16.19 -4.11 -8.91
N GLN A 93 -17.46 -4.20 -9.31
CA GLN A 93 -18.49 -4.90 -8.53
C GLN A 93 -18.25 -6.41 -8.46
N GLN A 94 -17.71 -7.02 -9.52
CA GLN A 94 -17.38 -8.44 -9.53
C GLN A 94 -16.17 -8.72 -8.64
N THR A 95 -15.10 -7.92 -8.73
CA THR A 95 -13.93 -8.00 -7.84
C THR A 95 -14.34 -7.94 -6.36
N TYR A 96 -15.23 -7.01 -6.00
CA TYR A 96 -15.76 -6.96 -4.64
C TYR A 96 -16.41 -8.28 -4.18
N LYS A 97 -17.22 -8.91 -5.04
CA LYS A 97 -17.89 -10.18 -4.71
C LYS A 97 -16.87 -11.29 -4.54
N ASP A 98 -15.91 -11.35 -5.45
CA ASP A 98 -14.85 -12.35 -5.45
C ASP A 98 -13.99 -12.21 -4.19
N ASP A 99 -13.60 -10.99 -3.82
CA ASP A 99 -12.81 -10.73 -2.61
C ASP A 99 -13.58 -11.05 -1.32
N MET A 100 -14.87 -10.69 -1.26
CA MET A 100 -15.74 -11.08 -0.15
C MET A 100 -15.84 -12.61 0.00
N SER A 101 -15.86 -13.35 -1.11
CA SER A 101 -15.89 -14.81 -1.09
C SER A 101 -14.60 -15.44 -0.54
N LYS A 102 -13.46 -14.76 -0.70
CA LYS A 102 -12.13 -15.21 -0.25
C LYS A 102 -11.83 -14.88 1.21
N VAL A 103 -12.65 -14.08 1.89
CA VAL A 103 -12.43 -13.69 3.30
C VAL A 103 -12.12 -14.88 4.22
N PRO A 104 -12.87 -16.02 4.18
CA PRO A 104 -12.54 -17.17 5.02
C PRO A 104 -11.15 -17.76 4.74
N GLN A 105 -10.75 -17.82 3.47
CA GLN A 105 -9.43 -18.32 3.05
C GLN A 105 -8.32 -17.40 3.53
N ILE A 106 -8.45 -16.08 3.32
CA ILE A 106 -7.46 -15.08 3.76
C ILE A 106 -7.24 -15.14 5.28
N LEU A 107 -8.33 -15.32 6.05
CA LEU A 107 -8.23 -15.48 7.50
C LEU A 107 -7.52 -16.78 7.91
N ALA A 108 -7.67 -17.85 7.14
CA ALA A 108 -6.95 -19.09 7.39
C ALA A 108 -5.45 -18.94 7.07
N GLU A 109 -5.11 -18.30 5.95
CA GLU A 109 -3.73 -18.01 5.55
C GLU A 109 -3.02 -17.09 6.55
N ASN A 110 -3.69 -16.04 7.05
CA ASN A 110 -3.14 -15.12 8.04
C ASN A 110 -2.85 -15.78 9.39
N LYS A 111 -3.52 -16.88 9.74
CA LYS A 111 -3.21 -17.66 10.96
C LYS A 111 -1.96 -18.53 10.81
N SER A 112 -1.53 -18.80 9.57
CA SER A 112 -0.39 -19.67 9.26
C SER A 112 0.94 -18.90 9.09
N ARG A 113 0.88 -17.57 9.15
CA ARG A 113 2.02 -16.66 9.15
C ARG A 113 2.40 -16.30 10.59
#